data_AF-W4V3J2-F1
#
_entry.id   AF-W4V3J2-F1
#
_cell.length_a   1.000
_cell.length_b   1.000
_cell.length_c   1.000
_cell.angle_alpha   90.00
_cell.angle_beta   90.00
_cell.angle_gamma   90.00
#
_symmetry.space_group_name_H-M   'P 1'
#
loop_
_entity.id
_entity.type
_entity.pdbx_description
1 polymer ?
#
loop_
_entity_poly.entity_id
_entity_poly.type
_entity_poly.pdbx_seq_one_letter_code
_entity_poly.pdbx_strand_id
1 'polypeptide(L)'
;MKRFFPSGVTSVLLIAAYIVLTGGIHLDGLGDTFDGIFSNKSREKMLEIMRDSRIGTNALLAVVCIIILDYALLSSIPLSYLPRVLLLFPAAEESAL
;
A
#
# COMPACT_ATOMS: atom_id res chain seq x y z
N MET A 1 17.38 0.22 20.66
CA MET A 1 17.84 -0.33 19.36
C MET A 1 18.49 0.79 18.57
N LYS A 2 19.74 0.61 18.10
CA LYS A 2 20.39 1.57 17.21
C LYS A 2 19.87 1.36 15.78
N ARG A 3 19.69 2.45 15.02
CA ARG A 3 19.43 2.38 13.57
C ARG A 3 20.69 1.90 12.86
N PHE A 4 20.59 0.82 12.10
CA PHE A 4 21.66 0.38 11.19
C PHE A 4 21.65 1.19 9.88
N PHE A 5 20.49 1.66 9.44
CA PHE A 5 20.30 2.48 8.25
C PHE A 5 19.63 3.82 8.59
N PRO A 6 19.76 4.86 7.73
CA PRO A 6 18.93 6.07 7.82
C PRO A 6 17.43 5.74 7.88
N SER A 7 16.63 6.61 8.48
CA SER A 7 15.17 6.40 8.64
C SER A 7 14.50 6.11 7.31
N GLY A 8 14.75 6.94 6.28
CA GLY A 8 14.14 6.76 4.96
C GLY A 8 14.49 5.41 4.32
N VAL A 9 15.75 5.00 4.38
CA VAL A 9 16.19 3.69 3.86
C VAL A 9 15.49 2.55 4.60
N THR A 10 15.36 2.67 5.93
CA THR A 10 14.63 1.68 6.74
C THR A 10 13.16 1.61 6.33
N SER A 11 12.48 2.75 6.14
CA SER A 11 11.08 2.82 5.73
C SER A 11 10.85 2.15 4.37
N VAL A 12 11.70 2.44 3.38
CA VAL A 12 11.61 1.83 2.04
C VAL A 12 11.80 0.32 2.12
N LEU A 13 12.78 -0.16 2.90
CA LEU A 13 13.02 -1.60 3.07
C LEU A 13 11.84 -2.29 3.76
N LEU A 14 11.19 -1.62 4.72
CA LEU A 14 10.01 -2.16 5.39
C LEU A 14 8.80 -2.26 4.46
N ILE A 15 8.53 -1.23 3.66
CA ILE A 15 7.47 -1.24 2.66
C ILE A 15 7.74 -2.35 1.63
N ALA A 16 8.97 -2.44 1.10
CA ALA A 16 9.34 -3.48 0.15
C ALA A 16 9.20 -4.88 0.74
N ALA A 17 9.66 -5.09 1.98
CA ALA A 17 9.50 -6.37 2.67
C ALA A 17 8.02 -6.72 2.86
N TYR A 18 7.20 -5.75 3.24
CA TYR A 18 5.76 -5.93 3.40
C TYR A 18 5.07 -6.32 2.09
N ILE A 19 5.37 -5.64 0.98
CA ILE A 19 4.83 -5.98 -0.36
C ILE A 19 5.24 -7.41 -0.75
N VAL A 20 6.50 -7.78 -0.53
CA VAL A 20 6.99 -9.14 -0.85
C VAL A 20 6.32 -10.20 0.03
N LEU A 21 6.15 -9.94 1.33
CA LEU A 21 5.56 -10.88 2.28
C LEU A 21 4.05 -11.08 2.04
N THR A 22 3.34 -10.04 1.62
CA THR A 22 1.90 -10.11 1.29
C THR A 22 1.64 -10.52 -0.15
N GLY A 23 2.68 -10.57 -1.00
CA GLY A 23 2.53 -10.77 -2.44
C GLY A 23 1.89 -9.58 -3.16
N GLY A 24 1.74 -8.43 -2.50
CA GLY A 24 1.17 -7.21 -3.07
C GLY A 24 -0.36 -7.23 -3.29
N ILE A 25 -1.05 -8.26 -2.78
CA ILE A 25 -2.51 -8.47 -3.03
C ILE A 25 -3.35 -7.28 -2.57
N HIS A 26 -3.00 -6.64 -1.45
CA HIS A 26 -3.71 -5.47 -0.95
C HIS A 26 -3.56 -4.25 -1.86
N LEU A 27 -2.34 -4.00 -2.36
CA LEU A 27 -2.08 -2.89 -3.29
C LEU A 27 -2.74 -3.12 -4.65
N ASP A 28 -2.79 -4.38 -5.11
CA ASP A 28 -3.49 -4.78 -6.32
C ASP A 28 -5.00 -4.53 -6.19
N GLY A 29 -5.62 -5.02 -5.11
CA GLY A 29 -7.03 -4.79 -4.82
C GLY A 29 -7.39 -3.31 -4.62
N LEU A 30 -6.50 -2.51 -4.02
CA LEU A 30 -6.65 -1.05 -3.96
C LEU A 30 -6.67 -0.45 -5.37
N GLY A 31 -5.72 -0.86 -6.21
CA GLY A 31 -5.60 -0.43 -7.59
C GLY A 31 -6.88 -0.73 -8.39
N ASP A 32 -7.30 -1.99 -8.38
CA ASP A 32 -8.51 -2.47 -9.06
C ASP A 32 -9.75 -1.69 -8.60
N THR A 33 -9.89 -1.48 -7.29
CA THR A 33 -11.01 -0.74 -6.71
C THR A 33 -11.04 0.70 -7.24
N PHE A 34 -9.90 1.37 -7.33
CA PHE A 34 -9.83 2.73 -7.85
C PHE A 34 -10.06 2.79 -9.36
N ASP A 35 -9.47 1.88 -10.15
CA ASP A 35 -9.74 1.82 -11.59
C ASP A 35 -11.21 1.52 -11.87
N GLY A 36 -11.81 0.62 -11.08
CA GLY A 36 -13.23 0.32 -11.14
C GLY A 36 -14.11 1.53 -10.82
N ILE A 37 -14.03 2.05 -9.59
CA ILE A 37 -14.90 3.11 -9.08
C ILE A 37 -14.78 4.39 -9.92
N PHE A 38 -13.56 4.78 -10.28
CA PHE A 38 -13.31 6.01 -11.03
C PHE A 38 -13.43 5.85 -12.55
N SER A 39 -13.79 4.66 -13.05
CA SER A 39 -14.10 4.46 -14.48
C SER A 39 -15.40 5.14 -14.94
N ASN A 40 -16.28 5.50 -13.99
CA ASN A 40 -17.61 6.07 -14.25
C ASN A 40 -18.44 5.22 -15.24
N LYS A 41 -18.34 3.89 -15.14
CA LYS A 41 -19.09 2.92 -15.94
C LYS A 41 -20.21 2.27 -15.12
N SER A 42 -21.07 1.49 -15.79
CA SER A 42 -22.03 0.64 -15.08
C SER A 42 -21.31 -0.36 -14.19
N ARG A 43 -22.01 -0.90 -13.19
CA ARG A 43 -21.46 -1.86 -12.22
C ARG A 43 -20.84 -3.08 -12.93
N GLU A 44 -21.47 -3.59 -13.97
CA GLU A 44 -21.00 -4.76 -14.71
C GLU A 44 -19.66 -4.46 -15.39
N LYS A 45 -19.53 -3.28 -16.00
CA LYS A 45 -18.30 -2.83 -16.65
C LYS A 45 -17.19 -2.50 -15.65
N MET A 46 -17.53 -1.95 -14.49
CA MET A 46 -16.59 -1.75 -13.39
C MET A 46 -16.00 -3.08 -12.92
N LEU A 47 -16.83 -4.11 -12.73
CA LEU A 47 -16.38 -5.44 -12.33
C LEU A 47 -15.58 -6.15 -13.43
N GLU A 48 -15.85 -5.87 -14.70
CA GLU A 48 -14.98 -6.31 -15.81
C GLU A 48 -13.60 -5.65 -15.73
N ILE A 49 -13.53 -4.34 -15.44
CA ILE A 49 -12.26 -3.60 -15.28
C ILE A 49 -11.44 -4.15 -14.11
N MET A 50 -12.07 -4.38 -12.95
CA MET A 50 -11.40 -4.97 -11.77
C MET A 50 -10.87 -6.39 -11.99
N ARG A 51 -11.27 -7.08 -13.07
CA ARG A 51 -10.75 -8.42 -13.42
C ARG A 51 -9.71 -8.36 -14.53
N ASP A 52 -9.49 -7.18 -15.09
CA ASP A 52 -8.50 -6.93 -16.10
C ASP A 52 -7.15 -6.70 -15.42
N SER A 53 -6.12 -7.43 -15.82
CA SER A 53 -4.77 -7.29 -15.26
C SER A 53 -4.05 -6.00 -15.66
N ARG A 54 -4.70 -5.13 -16.45
CA ARG A 54 -4.11 -3.86 -16.91
C ARG A 54 -4.29 -2.77 -15.85
N ILE A 55 -3.18 -2.18 -15.44
CA ILE A 55 -3.17 -0.99 -14.58
C ILE A 55 -3.61 0.25 -15.36
N GLY A 56 -4.63 0.93 -14.84
CA GLY A 56 -5.06 2.26 -15.23
C GLY A 56 -4.42 3.37 -14.40
N THR A 57 -4.72 4.62 -14.79
CA THR A 57 -4.15 5.80 -14.13
C THR A 57 -4.64 5.94 -12.68
N ASN A 58 -5.90 5.55 -12.40
CA ASN A 58 -6.45 5.70 -11.05
C ASN A 58 -5.84 4.66 -10.10
N ALA A 59 -5.61 3.43 -10.57
CA ALA A 59 -4.85 2.43 -9.82
C ALA A 59 -3.44 2.93 -9.49
N LEU A 60 -2.71 3.44 -10.48
CA LEU A 60 -1.36 3.97 -10.26
C LEU A 60 -1.35 5.11 -9.23
N LEU A 61 -2.28 6.06 -9.33
CA LEU A 61 -2.38 7.18 -8.39
C LEU A 61 -2.68 6.70 -6.96
N ALA A 62 -3.59 5.74 -6.80
CA ALA A 62 -3.93 5.18 -5.51
C ALA A 62 -2.73 4.50 -4.84
N VAL A 63 -2.04 3.63 -5.59
CA VAL A 63 -0.86 2.90 -5.11
C VAL A 63 0.30 3.84 -4.79
N VAL A 64 0.55 4.86 -5.60
CA VAL A 64 1.59 5.86 -5.31
C VAL A 64 1.26 6.67 -4.06
N CYS A 65 0.01 7.10 -3.90
CA CYS A 65 -0.43 7.85 -2.73
C CYS A 65 -0.25 7.04 -1.43
N ILE A 66 -0.64 5.76 -1.42
CA ILE A 66 -0.52 4.93 -0.21
C ILE A 66 0.95 4.67 0.14
N ILE A 67 1.79 4.34 -0.84
CA ILE A 67 3.23 4.11 -0.61
C ILE A 67 3.91 5.38 -0.07
N ILE A 68 3.56 6.56 -0.57
CA ILE A 68 4.09 7.84 -0.05
C ILE A 68 3.63 8.07 1.39
N LEU A 69 2.36 7.79 1.68
CA LEU A 69 1.81 7.92 3.03
C LEU A 69 2.52 6.99 4.01
N ASP A 70 2.71 5.71 3.64
CA ASP A 70 3.42 4.73 4.45
C ASP A 70 4.86 5.15 4.70
N TYR A 71 5.54 5.63 3.65
CA TYR A 71 6.89 6.12 3.78
C TYR A 71 6.97 7.31 4.76
N ALA A 72 6.05 8.26 4.65
CA ALA A 72 5.99 9.42 5.53
C ALA A 72 5.71 9.02 6.98
N LEU A 73 4.77 8.10 7.21
CA LEU A 73 4.43 7.57 8.52
C LEU A 73 5.61 6.83 9.14
N LEU A 74 6.17 5.84 8.44
CA LEU A 74 7.30 5.03 8.93
C LEU A 74 8.55 5.87 9.20
N SER A 75 8.80 6.89 8.37
CA SER A 75 9.95 7.78 8.55
C SER A 75 9.81 8.71 9.76
N SER A 76 8.56 8.99 10.17
CA SER A 76 8.24 9.90 11.27
C SER A 76 8.15 9.21 12.64
N ILE A 77 8.12 7.87 12.68
CA ILE A 77 7.94 7.12 13.93
C ILE A 77 9.28 6.88 14.66
N PRO A 78 9.33 7.08 16.01
CA PRO A 78 10.49 6.74 16.81
C PRO A 78 10.77 5.23 16.85
N LEU A 79 12.06 4.85 16.89
CA LEU A 79 12.52 3.45 16.92
C LEU A 79 11.93 2.58 18.04
N SER A 80 11.52 3.19 19.14
CA SER A 80 10.87 2.50 20.26
C SER A 80 9.52 1.90 19.88
N TYR A 81 8.84 2.46 18.87
CA TYR A 81 7.53 1.99 18.41
C TYR A 81 7.60 1.08 17.19
N LEU A 82 8.77 0.98 16.57
CA LEU A 82 9.01 0.20 15.35
C LEU A 82 8.55 -1.28 15.44
N PRO A 83 8.74 -2.02 16.55
CA PRO A 83 8.21 -3.38 16.69
C PRO A 83 6.69 -3.43 16.74
N ARG A 84 6.04 -2.42 17.35
CA ARG A 84 4.58 -2.33 17.41
C ARG A 84 4.00 -1.97 16.04
N VAL A 85 4.68 -1.09 15.31
CA VAL A 85 4.30 -0.77 13.93
C VAL A 85 4.46 -2.01 13.07
N LEU A 86 5.56 -2.76 13.15
CA LEU A 86 5.71 -3.98 12.36
C LEU A 86 4.61 -5.03 12.62
N LEU A 87 4.11 -5.08 13.86
CA LEU A 87 3.00 -5.96 14.26
C LEU A 87 1.63 -5.45 13.81
N LEU A 88 1.41 -4.13 13.84
CA LEU A 88 0.10 -3.51 13.58
C LEU A 88 -0.06 -2.99 12.15
N PHE A 89 1.03 -2.75 11.43
CA PHE A 89 1.05 -2.21 10.08
C PHE A 89 0.32 -3.13 9.08
N PRO A 90 0.54 -4.47 9.10
CA PRO A 90 -0.25 -5.38 8.28
C PRO A 90 -1.75 -5.33 8.62
N ALA A 91 -2.10 -5.27 9.91
CA ALA A 91 -3.48 -5.23 10.36
C ALA A 91 -4.18 -3.89 10.05
N ALA A 92 -3.45 -2.78 10.06
CA ALA A 92 -3.95 -1.45 9.74
C ALA A 92 -4.19 -1.29 8.22
N GLU A 93 -3.35 -1.91 7.39
CA GLU A 93 -3.59 -1.95 5.94
C GLU A 93 -4.74 -2.89 5.56
N GLU A 94 -4.88 -4.05 6.22
CA GLU A 94 -6.03 -4.96 6.04
C GLU A 94 -7.38 -4.30 6.37
N SER A 95 -7.40 -3.29 7.24
CA SER A 95 -8.63 -2.60 7.66
C SER A 95 -8.89 -1.29 6.92
N ALA A 96 -7.98 -0.88 6.03
CA ALA A 96 -8.14 0.29 5.15
C ALA A 96 -8.71 -0.05 3.75
N LEU A 97 -8.93 -1.34 3.47
CA LEU A 97 -9.54 -1.92 2.27
C LEU A 97 -10.88 -2.58 2.59
#